data_AF-A0A850M717-F1
#
_entry.id   AF-A0A850M717-F1
#
_cell.length_a   1.000
_cell.length_b   1.000
_cell.length_c   1.000
_cell.angle_alpha   90.00
_cell.angle_beta   90.00
_cell.angle_gamma   90.00
#
_symmetry.space_group_name_H-M   'P 1'
#
loop_
_entity.id
_entity.type
_entity.pdbx_description
1 polymer ?
#
loop_
_entity_poly.entity_id
_entity_poly.type
_entity_poly.pdbx_seq_one_letter_code
_entity_poly.pdbx_strand_id
1 'polypeptide(L)' 'MPKEYDEDKTTKAILLTLKSAKKPMKTAEIQKVLDDIDCPDMPPQLLNKLRLRGVIKGKLDLRERAWLWWVE' A
#
# COMPACT_ATOMS: atom_id res chain seq x y z
N MET A 1 21.76 5.40 9.09
CA MET A 1 21.67 5.58 7.62
C MET A 1 20.20 5.59 7.27
N PRO A 2 19.68 6.58 6.53
CA PRO A 2 18.31 6.49 6.01
C PRO A 2 18.25 5.23 5.12
N LYS A 3 17.28 4.34 5.34
CA LYS A 3 17.03 3.23 4.42
C LYS A 3 16.72 3.86 3.05
N GLU A 4 17.52 3.52 2.03
CA GLU A 4 17.31 4.00 0.67
C GLU A 4 15.88 3.63 0.23
N TYR A 5 15.08 4.63 -0.10
CA TYR A 5 13.71 4.43 -0.53
C TYR A 5 13.71 3.96 -1.99
N ASP A 6 13.51 2.66 -2.20
CA ASP A 6 13.33 2.06 -3.52
C ASP A 6 11.82 1.94 -3.82
N GLU A 7 11.31 2.89 -4.61
CA GLU A 7 9.89 2.93 -5.04
C GLU A 7 9.46 1.61 -5.70
N ASP A 8 10.33 0.96 -6.47
CA ASP A 8 10.01 -0.27 -7.20
C ASP A 8 9.92 -1.47 -6.25
N LYS A 9 10.86 -1.58 -5.30
CA LYS A 9 10.81 -2.63 -4.27
C LYS A 9 9.57 -2.48 -3.40
N THR A 10 9.27 -1.26 -2.95
CA THR A 10 8.08 -0.97 -2.15
C THR A 10 6.80 -1.23 -2.96
N THR A 11 6.75 -0.84 -4.24
CA THR A 11 5.60 -1.09 -5.11
C THR A 11 5.34 -2.59 -5.28
N LYS A 12 6.39 -3.39 -5.54
CA LYS A 12 6.25 -4.86 -5.65
C LYS A 12 5.71 -5.47 -4.36
N ALA A 13 6.22 -5.03 -3.21
CA ALA A 13 5.73 -5.51 -1.92
C ALA A 13 4.26 -5.16 -1.70
N ILE A 14 3.84 -3.92 -1.97
CA ILE A 14 2.42 -3.50 -1.90
C ILE A 14 1.54 -4.40 -2.75
N LEU A 15 1.94 -4.63 -4.00
CA LEU A 15 1.15 -5.45 -4.93
C LEU A 15 1.05 -6.90 -4.46
N LEU A 16 2.13 -7.48 -3.95
CA LEU A 16 2.10 -8.83 -3.37
C LEU A 16 1.17 -8.88 -2.15
N THR A 17 1.26 -7.90 -1.25
CA THR A 17 0.40 -7.79 -0.07
C THR A 17 -1.07 -7.68 -0.46
N LEU A 18 -1.41 -6.78 -1.38
CA LEU A 18 -2.78 -6.58 -1.84
C LEU A 18 -3.32 -7.78 -2.63
N LYS A 19 -2.50 -8.44 -3.45
CA LYS A 19 -2.89 -9.68 -4.17
C LYS A 19 -3.12 -10.86 -3.23
N SER A 20 -2.32 -10.95 -2.17
CA SER A 20 -2.47 -12.01 -1.16
C SER A 20 -3.65 -11.77 -0.24
N ALA A 21 -4.05 -10.50 -0.09
CA ALA A 21 -5.22 -10.13 0.67
C ALA A 21 -6.50 -10.47 -0.08
N LYS A 22 -7.34 -11.31 0.53
CA LYS A 22 -8.69 -11.64 0.01
C LYS A 22 -9.72 -10.52 0.21
N LYS A 23 -9.30 -9.37 0.75
CA LYS A 23 -10.15 -8.23 1.08
C LYS A 23 -9.38 -6.91 0.89
N PRO A 24 -10.10 -5.79 0.69
CA PRO A 24 -9.46 -4.47 0.72
C PRO A 24 -8.74 -4.22 2.04
N MET A 25 -7.56 -3.61 1.96
CA MET A 25 -6.72 -3.32 3.11
C MET A 25 -6.63 -1.82 3.38
N LYS A 26 -6.54 -1.45 4.65
CA LYS A 26 -6.28 -0.08 5.08
C LYS A 26 -4.81 0.29 4.88
N THR A 27 -4.52 1.57 4.69
CA THR A 27 -3.13 2.08 4.65
C THR A 27 -2.30 1.59 5.84
N ALA A 28 -2.87 1.61 7.05
CA ALA A 28 -2.19 1.16 8.26
C ALA A 28 -1.92 -0.36 8.29
N GLU A 29 -2.79 -1.18 7.69
CA GLU A 29 -2.57 -2.62 7.57
C GLU A 29 -1.44 -2.92 6.57
N ILE A 30 -1.39 -2.18 5.46
CA ILE A 30 -0.33 -2.30 4.46
C ILE A 30 1.01 -1.88 5.08
N GLN A 31 1.06 -0.75 5.79
CA GLN A 31 2.29 -0.27 6.44
C GLN A 31 2.86 -1.31 7.40
N LYS A 32 2.02 -1.93 8.26
CA LYS A 32 2.49 -2.99 9.17
C LYS A 32 3.15 -4.15 8.45
N VAL A 33 2.53 -4.62 7.36
CA VAL A 33 3.10 -5.72 6.56
C VAL A 33 4.42 -5.31 5.91
N LEU A 34 4.56 -4.03 5.53
CA LEU A 34 5.79 -3.51 4.94
C LEU A 34 6.91 -3.32 5.96
N ASP A 35 6.57 -2.91 7.19
CA ASP A 35 7.51 -2.83 8.30
C ASP A 35 8.09 -4.21 8.63
N ASP A 36 7.24 -5.25 8.63
CA ASP A 36 7.64 -6.64 8.88
C ASP A 36 8.61 -7.20 7.82
N ILE A 37 8.60 -6.64 6.60
CA ILE A 37 9.53 -7.03 5.50
C ILE A 37 10.66 -6.03 5.30
N ASP A 38 10.96 -5.23 6.32
CA ASP A 38 12.04 -4.25 6.36
C ASP A 38 11.95 -3.16 5.27
N CYS A 39 10.77 -2.96 4.67
CA CYS A 39 10.56 -1.90 3.68
C CYS A 39 10.65 -0.52 4.34
N PRO A 40 11.18 0.50 3.66
CA PRO A 40 11.12 1.86 4.14
C PRO A 40 9.67 2.34 4.25
N ASP A 41 9.44 3.27 5.18
CA ASP A 41 8.12 3.89 5.39
C ASP A 41 7.50 4.29 4.06
N MET A 42 6.27 3.82 3.84
CA MET A 42 5.60 4.12 2.59
C MET A 42 4.89 5.46 2.68
N PRO A 43 5.19 6.43 1.80
CA PRO A 43 4.40 7.64 1.74
C PRO A 43 2.96 7.28 1.31
N PRO A 44 1.92 7.75 1.99
CA PRO A 44 0.53 7.62 1.51
C PRO A 44 0.34 8.14 0.07
N GLN A 45 1.22 9.04 -0.37
CA GLN A 45 1.30 9.55 -1.73
C GLN A 45 1.64 8.45 -2.76
N LEU A 46 2.42 7.42 -2.40
CA LEU A 46 2.74 6.30 -3.28
C LEU A 46 1.48 5.49 -3.62
N LEU A 47 0.66 5.13 -2.63
CA LEU A 47 -0.61 4.43 -2.88
C LEU A 47 -1.52 5.25 -3.80
N ASN A 48 -1.61 6.55 -3.56
CA ASN A 48 -2.41 7.42 -4.41
C ASN A 48 -1.83 7.53 -5.83
N LYS A 49 -0.49 7.56 -5.98
CA LYS A 49 0.20 7.54 -7.28
C LYS A 49 -0.08 6.24 -8.04
N LEU A 50 -0.01 5.09 -7.35
CA LEU A 50 -0.35 3.78 -7.92
C LEU A 50 -1.83 3.70 -8.33
N ARG A 51 -2.73 4.28 -7.53
CA ARG A 51 -4.16 4.38 -7.85
C ARG A 51 -4.40 5.23 -9.10
N LEU A 52 -3.76 6.40 -9.20
CA LEU A 52 -3.88 7.28 -10.37
C LEU A 52 -3.29 6.64 -11.64
N ARG A 53 -2.24 5.81 -11.49
CA ARG A 53 -1.67 5.00 -12.58
C ARG A 53 -2.53 3.77 -12.94
N GLY A 54 -3.61 3.50 -12.21
CA GLY A 54 -4.48 2.35 -12.45
C GLY A 54 -3.92 1.00 -12.01
N VAL A 55 -2.79 0.99 -11.28
CA VAL A 55 -2.13 -0.25 -10.82
C VAL A 55 -2.89 -0.90 -9.65
N ILE A 56 -3.47 -0.06 -8.78
CA ILE A 56 -4.32 -0.48 -7.67
C ILE A 56 -5.62 0.31 -7.70
N LYS A 57 -6.64 -0.20 -7.02
CA LYS A 57 -7.86 0.55 -6.71
C LYS A 57 -7.78 1.08 -5.29
N GLY A 58 -8.49 2.18 -5.05
CA GLY A 58 -8.59 2.75 -3.72
C GLY A 58 -9.87 3.56 -3.56
N LYS A 59 -10.48 3.48 -2.38
CA LYS A 59 -11.69 4.23 -2.02
C LYS A 59 -11.62 4.65 -0.55
N LEU A 60 -12.07 5.87 -0.27
CA LEU A 60 -12.32 6.31 1.10
C LEU A 60 -13.57 5.60 1.63
N ASP A 61 -13.41 4.82 2.70
CA ASP A 61 -14.51 4.23 3.44
C ASP A 61 -14.87 5.12 4.63
N LEU A 62 -16.11 5.61 4.64
CA LEU A 62 -16.61 6.52 5.68
C LEU A 62 -16.94 5.80 6.99
N ARG A 63 -17.23 4.49 6.95
CA ARG A 63 -17.49 3.68 8.16
C ARG A 63 -16.18 3.42 8.88
N GLU A 64 -15.16 3.03 8.13
CA GLU A 64 -13.82 2.74 8.67
C GLU A 64 -12.97 4.00 8.86
N ARG A 65 -13.44 5.15 8.36
CA ARG A 65 -12.71 6.44 8.33
C ARG A 65 -11.30 6.30 7.78
N ALA A 66 -11.14 5.45 6.77
CA ALA A 66 -9.85 5.06 6.23
C ALA A 66 -9.92 4.84 4.72
N TRP A 67 -8.77 4.99 4.06
CA TRP A 67 -8.62 4.53 2.68
C TRP A 67 -8.49 3.01 2.66
N LEU A 68 -9.31 2.38 1.84
CA LEU A 68 -9.21 0.97 1.50
C LEU A 68 -8.57 0.83 0.13
N TRP A 69 -7.63 -0.10 0.01
CA TRP A 69 -6.85 -0.37 -1.20
C TRP A 69 -6.96 -1.84 -1.57
N TRP A 70 -7.05 -2.12 -2.87
CA TRP A 70 -7.10 -3.48 -3.39
C TRP A 70 -6.60 -3.53 -4.83
N VAL A 71 -6.42 -4.74 -5.35
CA VAL A 71 -6.13 -5.04 -6.76
C VAL A 71 -7.32 -5.78 -7.36
N GLU A 72 -7.58 -5.57 -8.65
CA GLU A 72 -8.53 -6.37 -9.44
C GLU A 72 -7.83 -7.59 -10.06
#